data_AF-A0A7U6KHY3-F1
#
_entry.id   AF-A0A7U6KHY3-F1
#
_cell.length_a   1.000
_cell.length_b   1.000
_cell.length_c   1.000
_cell.angle_alpha   90.00
_cell.angle_beta   90.00
_cell.angle_gamma   90.00
#
_symmetry.space_group_name_H-M   'P 1'
#
loop_
_entity.id
_entity.type
_entity.pdbx_description
1 polymer ?
#
loop_
_entity_poly.entity_id
_entity_poly.type
_entity_poly.pdbx_seq_one_letter_code
_entity_poly.pdbx_strand_id
1 'polypeptide(L)'
;MSSKAQTREKDYERGIRIADRRKEIGLSQDELAHRVGIGRQALSAIENGGDFKTQTLDNLAIVLGVSVDFIMYGKNEEKSELLSEAMDVLSDMDELQIRQCLAMMKAMKSVSVEK
;
A
#
# COMPACT_ATOMS: atom_id res chain seq x y z
N MET A 1 -34.67 -12.89 17.99
CA MET A 1 -33.71 -12.05 17.26
C MET A 1 -32.53 -11.78 18.17
N SER A 2 -31.36 -12.33 17.84
CA SER A 2 -30.10 -11.95 18.48
C SER A 2 -29.01 -12.10 17.41
N SER A 3 -28.66 -10.98 16.80
CA SER A 3 -27.58 -10.91 15.81
C SER A 3 -26.28 -11.03 16.59
N LYS A 4 -25.65 -12.21 16.51
CA LYS A 4 -24.29 -12.41 17.01
C LYS A 4 -23.39 -11.50 16.19
N ALA A 5 -22.88 -10.45 16.82
CA ALA A 5 -21.80 -9.64 16.27
C ALA A 5 -20.66 -10.59 15.90
N GLN A 6 -20.48 -10.81 14.60
CA GLN A 6 -19.36 -11.53 14.06
C GLN A 6 -18.13 -10.68 14.38
N THR A 7 -17.33 -11.11 15.35
CA THR A 7 -16.08 -10.46 15.73
C THR A 7 -15.21 -10.41 14.47
N ARG A 8 -15.15 -9.25 13.82
CA ARG A 8 -14.31 -9.05 12.63
C ARG A 8 -12.86 -9.25 13.08
N GLU A 9 -12.16 -10.12 12.39
CA GLU A 9 -10.74 -10.42 12.63
C GLU A 9 -9.90 -9.14 12.50
N LYS A 10 -8.88 -8.99 13.34
CA LYS A 10 -8.03 -7.80 13.33
C LYS A 10 -7.03 -7.87 12.17
N ASP A 11 -6.92 -6.77 11.43
CA ASP A 11 -5.99 -6.63 10.31
C ASP A 11 -4.76 -5.80 10.72
N TYR A 12 -3.82 -6.44 11.39
CA TYR A 12 -2.61 -5.79 11.92
C TYR A 12 -1.70 -5.25 10.81
N GLU A 13 -1.59 -5.96 9.70
CA GLU A 13 -0.74 -5.56 8.57
C GLU A 13 -1.20 -4.23 7.96
N ARG A 14 -2.52 -4.05 7.78
CA ARG A 14 -3.10 -2.77 7.39
C ARG A 14 -2.83 -1.67 8.41
N GLY A 15 -2.98 -1.99 9.69
CA GLY A 15 -2.70 -1.06 10.79
C GLY A 15 -1.24 -0.56 10.78
N ILE A 16 -0.30 -1.48 10.56
CA ILE A 16 1.14 -1.19 10.44
C ILE A 16 1.40 -0.27 9.24
N ARG A 17 0.85 -0.58 8.06
CA ARG A 17 1.00 0.28 6.87
C ARG A 17 0.55 1.72 7.11
N ILE A 18 -0.62 1.89 7.76
CA ILE A 18 -1.13 3.22 8.11
C ILE A 18 -0.17 3.93 9.09
N ALA A 19 0.27 3.22 10.13
CA ALA A 19 1.13 3.77 11.15
C ALA A 19 2.51 4.17 10.61
N ASP A 20 3.09 3.36 9.74
CA ASP A 20 4.39 3.61 9.14
C ASP A 20 4.32 4.77 8.16
N ARG A 21 3.32 4.78 7.27
CA ARG A 21 3.11 5.90 6.35
C ARG A 21 2.89 7.21 7.11
N ARG A 22 2.13 7.19 8.20
CA ARG A 22 1.94 8.36 9.09
C ARG A 22 3.27 8.87 9.65
N LYS A 23 4.14 7.98 10.12
CA LYS A 23 5.46 8.35 10.68
C LYS A 23 6.39 8.91 9.60
N GLU A 24 6.39 8.34 8.39
CA GLU A 24 7.20 8.82 7.26
C GLU A 24 6.91 10.29 6.93
N ILE A 25 5.64 10.69 6.96
CA ILE A 25 5.23 12.08 6.71
C ILE A 25 5.25 12.96 7.98
N GLY A 26 5.78 12.44 9.08
CA GLY A 26 6.04 13.20 10.30
C GLY A 26 4.80 13.53 11.16
N LEU A 27 3.70 12.80 11.01
CA LEU A 27 2.47 13.06 11.78
C LEU A 27 2.39 12.24 13.07
N SER A 28 1.92 12.86 14.15
CA SER A 28 1.44 12.15 15.35
C SER A 28 0.06 11.53 15.12
N GLN A 29 -0.34 10.60 16.00
CA GLN A 29 -1.68 10.03 15.95
C GLN A 29 -2.77 11.08 16.16
N ASP A 30 -2.54 12.07 17.04
CA ASP A 30 -3.53 13.14 17.27
C ASP A 30 -3.71 14.00 16.01
N GLU A 31 -2.63 14.34 15.31
CA GLU A 31 -2.69 15.12 14.07
C GLU A 31 -3.36 14.36 12.92
N LEU A 32 -3.02 13.08 12.72
CA LEU A 32 -3.68 12.27 11.68
C LEU A 32 -5.17 12.09 12.01
N ALA A 33 -5.51 11.79 13.25
CA ALA A 33 -6.89 11.61 13.68
C ALA A 33 -7.71 12.88 13.43
N HIS A 34 -7.15 14.04 13.79
CA HIS A 34 -7.77 15.34 13.54
C HIS A 34 -8.01 15.59 12.04
N ARG A 35 -6.99 15.37 11.18
CA ARG A 35 -7.10 15.57 9.72
C ARG A 35 -8.09 14.61 9.06
N VAL A 36 -8.16 13.37 9.52
CA VAL A 36 -9.09 12.35 9.01
C VAL A 36 -10.53 12.57 9.52
N GLY A 37 -10.70 13.36 10.58
CA GLY A 37 -12.00 13.64 11.19
C GLY A 37 -12.49 12.54 12.14
N ILE A 38 -11.55 11.86 12.83
CA ILE A 38 -11.84 10.79 13.80
C ILE A 38 -11.20 11.10 15.16
N GLY A 39 -11.63 10.39 16.21
CA GLY A 39 -10.99 10.49 17.51
C GLY A 39 -9.64 9.75 17.56
N ARG A 40 -8.70 10.25 18.37
CA ARG A 40 -7.39 9.61 18.61
C ARG A 40 -7.50 8.12 18.96
N GLN A 41 -8.44 7.75 19.84
CA GLN A 41 -8.65 6.35 20.21
C GLN A 41 -9.11 5.49 19.03
N ALA A 42 -9.91 6.05 18.11
CA ALA A 42 -10.31 5.36 16.90
C ALA A 42 -9.11 5.14 15.98
N LEU A 43 -8.25 6.15 15.78
CA LEU A 43 -7.03 5.97 15.00
C LEU A 43 -6.11 4.92 15.63
N SER A 44 -5.92 4.97 16.95
CA SER A 44 -5.13 3.96 17.65
C SER A 44 -5.70 2.55 17.46
N ALA A 45 -7.03 2.39 17.52
CA ALA A 45 -7.67 1.11 17.24
C ALA A 45 -7.41 0.65 15.79
N ILE A 46 -7.51 1.56 14.81
CA ILE A 46 -7.25 1.29 13.39
C ILE A 46 -5.81 0.83 13.17
N GLU A 47 -4.82 1.55 13.71
CA GLU A 47 -3.40 1.18 13.63
C GLU A 47 -3.09 -0.15 14.33
N ASN A 48 -3.95 -0.58 15.26
CA ASN A 48 -3.90 -1.89 15.93
C ASN A 48 -4.84 -2.94 15.29
N GLY A 49 -5.16 -2.76 14.01
CA GLY A 49 -5.95 -3.70 13.19
C GLY A 49 -7.45 -3.67 13.44
N GLY A 50 -7.94 -2.68 14.17
CA GLY A 50 -9.36 -2.41 14.36
C GLY A 50 -10.04 -1.95 13.07
N ASP A 51 -11.34 -2.18 12.99
CA ASP A 51 -12.16 -1.86 11.82
C ASP A 51 -12.47 -0.36 11.71
N PHE A 52 -12.87 0.08 10.51
CA PHE A 52 -13.25 1.46 10.24
C PHE A 52 -14.32 1.57 9.15
N LYS A 53 -14.95 2.74 9.05
CA LYS A 53 -15.95 3.03 8.02
C LYS A 53 -15.27 3.37 6.70
N THR A 54 -15.94 3.12 5.57
CA THR A 54 -15.44 3.49 4.23
C THR A 54 -15.03 4.95 4.15
N GLN A 55 -15.82 5.88 4.71
CA GLN A 55 -15.45 7.30 4.74
C GLN A 55 -14.10 7.55 5.43
N THR A 56 -13.77 6.79 6.48
CA THR A 56 -12.48 6.89 7.17
C THR A 56 -11.34 6.39 6.28
N LEU A 57 -11.58 5.35 5.47
CA LEU A 57 -10.61 4.84 4.50
C LEU A 57 -10.25 5.90 3.46
N ASP A 58 -11.27 6.54 2.87
CA ASP A 58 -11.08 7.56 1.85
C ASP A 58 -10.31 8.76 2.41
N ASN A 59 -10.68 9.21 3.62
CA ASN A 59 -9.99 10.30 4.30
C ASN A 59 -8.53 9.93 4.66
N LEU A 60 -8.27 8.68 5.08
CA LEU A 60 -6.92 8.19 5.34
C LEU A 60 -6.07 8.23 4.06
N ALA A 61 -6.59 7.72 2.94
CA ALA A 61 -5.91 7.73 1.65
C ALA A 61 -5.53 9.17 1.23
N ILE A 62 -6.46 10.12 1.35
CA ILE A 62 -6.23 11.52 1.02
C ILE A 62 -5.15 12.14 1.92
N VAL A 63 -5.26 11.98 3.24
CA VAL A 63 -4.34 12.64 4.20
C VAL A 63 -2.93 12.03 4.15
N LEU A 64 -2.83 10.71 3.94
CA LEU A 64 -1.56 10.00 3.84
C LEU A 64 -0.91 10.09 2.45
N GLY A 65 -1.66 10.57 1.45
CA GLY A 65 -1.20 10.71 0.08
C GLY A 65 -0.86 9.36 -0.57
N VAL A 66 -1.72 8.36 -0.37
CA VAL A 66 -1.57 6.99 -0.90
C VAL A 66 -2.91 6.50 -1.45
N SER A 67 -2.90 5.49 -2.31
CA SER A 67 -4.14 4.86 -2.77
C SER A 67 -4.85 4.06 -1.67
N VAL A 68 -6.17 3.89 -1.83
CA VAL A 68 -6.96 2.97 -1.01
C VAL A 68 -6.44 1.53 -1.12
N ASP A 69 -6.00 1.15 -2.33
CA ASP A 69 -5.40 -0.16 -2.61
C ASP A 69 -4.09 -0.39 -1.83
N PHE A 70 -3.26 0.64 -1.69
CA PHE A 70 -2.06 0.57 -0.84
C PHE A 70 -2.44 0.30 0.62
N ILE A 71 -3.42 1.04 1.17
CA ILE A 71 -3.87 0.84 2.55
C ILE A 71 -4.39 -0.59 2.73
N MET A 72 -5.29 -1.06 1.85
CA MET A 72 -5.98 -2.33 2.01
C MET A 72 -5.11 -3.54 1.69
N TYR A 73 -4.24 -3.45 0.69
CA TYR A 73 -3.53 -4.62 0.14
C TYR A 73 -2.01 -4.48 0.16
N GLY A 74 -1.46 -3.31 0.49
CA GLY A 74 -0.02 -3.08 0.49
C GLY A 74 0.63 -3.20 -0.89
N LYS A 75 -0.14 -3.01 -1.97
CA LYS A 75 0.44 -2.96 -3.32
C LYS A 75 1.45 -1.82 -3.34
N ASN A 76 2.72 -2.19 -3.51
CA ASN A 76 3.82 -1.26 -3.47
C ASN A 76 3.72 -0.33 -4.69
N GLU A 77 3.30 0.91 -4.50
CA GLU A 77 3.16 1.92 -5.56
C GLU A 77 4.49 2.06 -6.31
N GLU A 78 5.63 2.03 -5.60
CA GLU A 78 6.97 2.07 -6.21
C GLU A 78 7.23 0.93 -7.21
N LYS A 79 6.83 -0.30 -6.87
CA LYS A 79 6.99 -1.44 -7.80
C LYS A 79 6.07 -1.29 -9.00
N SER A 80 4.87 -0.76 -8.78
CA SER A 80 3.90 -0.50 -9.84
C SER A 80 4.38 0.60 -10.78
N GLU A 81 4.96 1.67 -10.22
CA GLU A 81 5.54 2.80 -10.96
C GLU A 81 6.75 2.34 -11.79
N LEU A 82 7.67 1.58 -11.19
CA LEU A 82 8.81 1.00 -11.92
C LEU A 82 8.38 0.05 -13.04
N LEU A 83 7.32 -0.74 -12.83
CA LEU A 83 6.77 -1.60 -13.87
C LEU A 83 6.11 -0.79 -14.99
N SER A 84 5.42 0.31 -14.64
CA SER A 84 4.82 1.21 -15.62
C SER A 84 5.89 1.89 -16.47
N GLU A 85 6.93 2.44 -15.84
CA GLU A 85 8.06 3.07 -16.53
C GLU A 85 8.77 2.06 -17.45
N ALA A 86 9.00 0.84 -16.97
CA ALA A 86 9.56 -0.22 -17.81
C ALA A 86 8.65 -0.57 -19.00
N MET A 87 7.33 -0.59 -18.80
CA MET A 87 6.36 -0.83 -19.87
C MET A 87 6.41 0.26 -20.95
N ASP A 88 6.43 1.53 -20.53
CA ASP A 88 6.49 2.68 -21.43
C ASP A 88 7.76 2.62 -22.29
N VAL A 89 8.92 2.40 -21.67
CA VAL A 89 10.20 2.26 -22.39
C VAL A 89 10.15 1.09 -23.39
N LEU A 90 9.64 -0.07 -22.97
CA LEU A 90 9.56 -1.26 -23.84
C LEU A 90 8.58 -1.08 -25.01
N SER A 91 7.56 -0.23 -24.86
CA SER A 91 6.54 -0.01 -25.89
C SER A 91 7.07 0.71 -27.13
N ASP A 92 8.13 1.52 -26.97
CA ASP A 92 8.79 2.27 -28.05
C ASP A 92 9.89 1.46 -28.77
N MET A 93 10.17 0.24 -28.31
CA MET A 93 11.28 -0.59 -28.81
C MET A 93 10.85 -1.51 -29.96
N ASP A 94 11.78 -1.79 -30.88
CA ASP A 94 11.57 -2.79 -31.92
C ASP A 94 11.69 -4.24 -31.39
N GLU A 95 11.24 -5.21 -32.19
CA GLU A 95 11.21 -6.61 -31.79
C GLU A 95 12.60 -7.16 -31.42
N LEU A 96 13.67 -6.73 -32.11
CA LEU A 96 15.02 -7.20 -31.84
C LEU A 96 15.52 -6.67 -30.49
N GLN A 97 15.27 -5.39 -30.21
CA GLN A 97 15.62 -4.75 -28.95
C GLN A 97 14.86 -5.39 -27.77
N ILE A 98 13.56 -5.65 -27.92
CA ILE A 98 12.76 -6.34 -26.89
C ILE A 98 13.33 -7.74 -26.60
N ARG A 99 13.71 -8.51 -27.64
CA ARG A 99 14.32 -9.83 -27.46
C ARG A 99 15.65 -9.75 -26.70
N GLN A 100 16.47 -8.72 -26.96
CA GLN A 100 17.73 -8.50 -26.23
C GLN A 100 17.49 -8.17 -24.75
N CYS A 101 16.56 -7.26 -24.46
CA CYS A 101 16.15 -6.95 -23.08
C CYS A 101 15.67 -8.21 -22.34
N LEU A 102 14.82 -9.03 -22.97
CA LEU A 102 14.37 -10.29 -22.39
C LEU A 102 15.52 -11.27 -22.12
N ALA A 103 16.51 -11.36 -23.01
CA ALA A 103 17.67 -12.21 -22.80
C ALA A 103 18.50 -11.74 -21.58
N MET A 104 18.74 -10.44 -21.47
CA MET A 104 19.44 -9.84 -20.32
C MET A 104 18.68 -10.07 -19.01
N MET A 105 17.37 -9.85 -18.99
CA MET A 105 16.53 -10.10 -17.80
C MET A 105 16.55 -11.57 -17.37
N LYS A 106 16.51 -12.52 -18.31
CA LYS A 106 16.63 -13.95 -18.01
C LYS A 106 17.99 -14.28 -17.39
N ALA A 107 19.08 -13.71 -17.92
CA ALA A 107 20.42 -13.89 -17.36
C ALA A 107 20.54 -13.31 -15.94
N MET A 108 19.97 -12.13 -15.69
CA MET A 108 19.94 -11.54 -14.33
C MET A 108 19.16 -12.41 -13.34
N LYS A 109 18.05 -13.01 -13.79
CA LYS A 109 17.24 -13.91 -12.95
C LYS A 109 18.00 -15.18 -12.58
N SER A 110 18.75 -15.79 -13.51
CA SER A 110 19.55 -16.98 -13.20
C SER A 110 20.67 -16.71 -12.21
N VAL A 111 21.32 -15.54 -12.28
CA VAL A 111 22.41 -15.14 -11.36
C VAL A 111 21.90 -14.90 -9.93
N SER A 112 20.63 -14.52 -9.77
CA SER A 112 20.04 -14.19 -8.46
C SER A 112 19.53 -15.42 -7.69
N VAL A 113 19.42 -16.59 -8.35
CA VAL A 113 18.91 -17.85 -7.73
C VAL A 113 20.06 -18.72 -7.19
N GLU A 114 21.30 -18.40 -7.53
CA GLU A 114 22.50 -19.16 -7.12
C GLU A 114 23.20 -18.59 -5.86
N LYS A 115 22.55 -17.68 -5.12
CA LYS A 115 23.00 -17.18 -3.81
C LYS A 115 21.99 -17.52 -2.73
#